data_AF-A0A351XL29-F1
#
_entry.id   AF-A0A351XL29-F1
#
_cell.length_a   1.000
_cell.length_b   1.000
_cell.length_c   1.000
_cell.angle_alpha   90.00
_cell.angle_beta   90.00
_cell.angle_gamma   90.00
#
_symmetry.space_group_name_H-M   'P 1'
#
loop_
_entity.id
_entity.type
_entity.pdbx_description
1 polymer ?
#
loop_
_entity_poly.entity_id
_entity_poly.type
_entity_poly.pdbx_seq_one_letter_code
_entity_poly.pdbx_strand_id
1 'polypeptide(L)'
;MNIINVMMFGGRRCGKTSVIAAMKGCFQDVFGENTNLDINISDTATMDVIDEKSAEISQYFINKTRSIVMNQSYAATQGLMEYKLDIYIKGKDSKTTLNICDFPGEWLDKNHQDEQETLQAKIKNCNIIMIAIDTVYLMEKAANHKADSVGQYNEGRNYCHYITNMVKEFFQVNDGEPPKMIMFVPLKCE
;
A
#
# COMPACT_ATOMS: atom_id res chain seq x y z
N MET A 1 10.59 18.42 -12.40
CA MET A 1 9.47 17.62 -11.83
C MET A 1 10.10 16.50 -11.04
N ASN A 2 9.83 16.41 -9.74
CA ASN A 2 10.40 15.37 -8.88
C ASN A 2 9.42 14.19 -8.83
N ILE A 3 9.85 12.98 -9.19
CA ILE A 3 9.01 11.78 -9.18
C ILE A 3 9.55 10.85 -8.11
N ILE A 4 8.66 10.42 -7.22
CA ILE A 4 8.97 9.44 -6.17
C ILE A 4 8.14 8.19 -6.46
N ASN A 5 8.83 7.12 -6.82
CA ASN A 5 8.23 5.82 -7.06
C ASN A 5 8.07 5.07 -5.73
N VAL A 6 6.84 4.68 -5.43
CA VAL A 6 6.46 3.98 -4.20
C VAL A 6 5.91 2.62 -4.56
N MET A 7 6.36 1.55 -3.91
CA MET A 7 5.82 0.21 -4.11
C MET A 7 5.16 -0.29 -2.82
N MET A 8 3.90 -0.69 -2.90
CA MET A 8 3.13 -1.17 -1.75
C MET A 8 3.17 -2.69 -1.65
N PHE A 9 3.85 -3.20 -0.62
CA PHE A 9 3.86 -4.59 -0.24
C PHE A 9 2.83 -4.88 0.84
N GLY A 10 2.41 -6.14 0.93
CA GLY A 10 1.47 -6.62 1.94
C GLY A 10 0.55 -7.67 1.35
N GLY A 11 0.06 -8.58 2.21
CA GLY A 11 -0.77 -9.69 1.76
C GLY A 11 -2.12 -9.26 1.20
N ARG A 12 -2.86 -10.27 0.71
CA ARG A 12 -4.23 -10.08 0.23
C ARG A 12 -5.09 -9.45 1.33
N ARG A 13 -5.85 -8.40 0.98
CA ARG A 13 -6.82 -7.74 1.88
C ARG A 13 -6.21 -7.16 3.16
N CYS A 14 -4.90 -6.87 3.22
CA CYS A 14 -4.32 -6.18 4.38
C CYS A 14 -4.70 -4.69 4.45
N GLY A 15 -5.15 -4.10 3.33
CA GLY A 15 -5.66 -2.71 3.27
C GLY A 15 -4.88 -1.76 2.36
N LYS A 16 -3.99 -2.26 1.49
CA LYS A 16 -3.15 -1.44 0.59
C LYS A 16 -3.95 -0.40 -0.20
N THR A 17 -4.92 -0.84 -0.99
CA THR A 17 -5.77 0.04 -1.81
C THR A 17 -6.61 0.98 -0.96
N SER A 18 -7.08 0.52 0.21
CA SER A 18 -7.87 1.35 1.12
C SER A 18 -7.06 2.52 1.68
N VAL A 19 -5.77 2.31 1.96
CA VAL A 19 -4.86 3.39 2.36
C VAL A 19 -4.74 4.43 1.24
N ILE A 20 -4.54 4.00 -0.02
CA ILE A 20 -4.45 4.93 -1.16
C ILE A 20 -5.75 5.73 -1.32
N ALA A 21 -6.91 5.07 -1.23
CA ALA A 21 -8.20 5.73 -1.36
C ALA A 21 -8.42 6.76 -0.23
N ALA A 22 -8.04 6.43 1.00
CA ALA A 22 -8.15 7.34 2.14
C ALA A 22 -7.14 8.50 2.09
N MET A 23 -5.98 8.34 1.43
CA MET A 23 -4.92 9.34 1.41
C MET A 23 -5.42 10.72 1.00
N LYS A 24 -6.22 10.84 -0.07
CA LYS A 24 -6.72 12.15 -0.55
C LYS A 24 -7.57 12.85 0.50
N GLY A 25 -8.54 12.14 1.09
CA GLY A 25 -9.42 12.70 2.12
C GLY A 25 -8.65 13.09 3.38
N CYS A 26 -7.84 12.17 3.89
CA CYS A 26 -6.99 12.41 5.07
C CYS A 26 -6.02 13.57 4.86
N PHE A 27 -5.47 13.74 3.66
CA PHE A 27 -4.54 14.82 3.37
C PHE A 27 -5.23 16.18 3.48
N GLN A 28 -6.44 16.31 2.93
CA GLN A 28 -7.21 17.55 3.03
C GLN A 28 -7.62 17.83 4.48
N ASP A 29 -8.02 16.82 5.24
CA ASP A 29 -8.40 16.99 6.66
C ASP A 29 -7.21 17.41 7.54
N VAL A 30 -6.01 16.87 7.28
CA VAL A 30 -4.81 17.14 8.09
C VAL A 30 -4.13 18.45 7.69
N PHE A 31 -4.04 18.72 6.38
CA PHE A 31 -3.21 19.80 5.83
C PHE A 31 -4.02 20.95 5.23
N GLY A 32 -5.30 20.77 4.93
CA GLY A 32 -6.07 21.67 4.08
C GLY A 32 -6.37 23.06 4.67
N GLU A 33 -6.65 23.16 5.97
CA GLU A 33 -7.06 24.44 6.58
C GLU A 33 -5.88 25.33 6.99
N ASN A 34 -4.76 24.72 7.42
CA ASN A 34 -3.66 25.44 8.07
C ASN A 34 -2.31 25.33 7.35
N THR A 35 -2.26 24.62 6.23
CA THR A 35 -1.05 24.55 5.42
C THR A 35 -1.36 24.89 3.97
N ASN A 36 -0.40 25.51 3.30
CA ASN A 36 -0.48 25.71 1.85
C ASN A 36 -0.17 24.41 1.09
N LEU A 37 -0.15 23.24 1.74
CA LEU A 37 0.15 21.97 1.11
C LEU A 37 -1.15 21.32 0.61
N ASP A 38 -1.12 20.80 -0.61
CA ASP A 38 -2.29 20.23 -1.26
C ASP A 38 -1.90 19.01 -2.11
N ILE A 39 -2.89 18.17 -2.42
CA ILE A 39 -2.73 16.94 -3.18
C ILE A 39 -3.79 16.84 -4.28
N ASN A 40 -3.35 16.53 -5.50
CA ASN A 40 -4.24 16.27 -6.63
C ASN A 40 -4.00 14.88 -7.21
N ILE A 41 -5.06 14.26 -7.70
CA ILE A 41 -4.94 13.05 -8.52
C ILE A 41 -4.65 13.52 -9.95
N SER A 42 -3.54 13.06 -10.50
CA SER A 42 -2.99 13.63 -11.74
C SER A 42 -3.60 13.06 -13.03
N ASP A 43 -4.31 11.93 -12.95
CA ASP A 43 -4.97 11.30 -14.09
C ASP A 43 -6.38 10.77 -13.74
N THR A 44 -7.28 10.78 -14.73
CA THR A 44 -8.70 10.44 -14.54
C THR A 44 -8.90 8.97 -14.20
N ALA A 45 -8.05 8.07 -14.71
CA ALA A 45 -8.17 6.63 -14.43
C ALA A 45 -7.86 6.34 -12.94
N THR A 46 -6.81 6.96 -12.39
CA THR A 46 -6.52 6.92 -10.96
C THR A 46 -7.66 7.51 -10.13
N MET A 47 -8.29 8.58 -10.61
CA MET A 47 -9.39 9.25 -9.90
C MET A 47 -10.62 8.34 -9.78
N ASP A 48 -11.05 7.72 -10.87
CA ASP A 48 -12.22 6.84 -10.89
C ASP A 48 -12.03 5.65 -9.93
N VAL A 49 -10.84 5.03 -9.93
CA VAL A 49 -10.52 3.91 -9.03
C VAL A 49 -10.50 4.35 -7.56
N ILE A 50 -9.92 5.51 -7.26
CA ILE A 50 -9.88 6.04 -5.89
C ILE A 50 -11.29 6.39 -5.39
N ASP A 51 -12.11 7.01 -6.24
CA ASP A 51 -13.47 7.41 -5.88
C ASP A 51 -14.37 6.19 -5.67
N GLU A 52 -14.28 5.17 -6.53
CA GLU A 52 -14.97 3.88 -6.35
C GLU A 52 -14.58 3.22 -5.02
N LYS A 53 -13.28 3.15 -4.72
CA LYS A 53 -12.78 2.56 -3.47
C LYS A 53 -13.17 3.37 -2.24
N SER A 54 -13.22 4.69 -2.35
CA SER A 54 -13.66 5.57 -1.26
C SER A 54 -15.16 5.41 -0.98
N ALA A 55 -15.97 5.25 -2.02
CA ALA A 55 -17.39 4.93 -1.90
C ALA A 55 -17.60 3.55 -1.26
N GLU A 56 -16.82 2.54 -1.66
CA GLU A 56 -16.82 1.20 -1.07
C GLU A 56 -16.56 1.25 0.45
N ILE A 57 -15.50 1.96 0.86
CA ILE A 57 -15.15 2.15 2.28
C ILE A 57 -16.29 2.84 3.03
N SER A 58 -16.86 3.91 2.45
CA SER A 58 -17.96 4.65 3.07
C SER A 58 -19.20 3.78 3.27
N GLN A 59 -19.56 2.97 2.27
CA GLN A 59 -20.68 2.03 2.34
C GLN A 59 -20.47 0.96 3.41
N TYR A 60 -19.23 0.48 3.61
CA TYR A 60 -18.90 -0.45 4.67
C TYR A 60 -19.21 0.13 6.07
N PHE A 61 -18.88 1.41 6.31
CA PHE A 61 -19.15 2.06 7.59
C PHE A 61 -20.62 2.44 7.82
N ILE A 62 -21.37 2.73 6.77
CA ILE A 62 -22.82 3.04 6.87
C ILE A 62 -23.62 1.78 7.21
N ASN A 63 -23.25 0.63 6.65
CA ASN A 63 -24.01 -0.62 6.75
C ASN A 63 -23.66 -1.49 7.97
N LYS A 64 -23.23 -0.89 9.09
CA LYS A 64 -22.81 -1.55 10.36
C LYS A 64 -23.76 -2.61 10.95
N THR A 65 -24.95 -2.79 10.40
CA THR A 65 -26.02 -3.69 10.90
C THR A 65 -26.26 -4.95 10.07
N ARG A 66 -25.55 -5.18 8.98
CA ARG A 66 -25.67 -6.46 8.25
C ARG A 66 -24.31 -7.11 8.10
N SER A 67 -24.24 -8.41 8.38
CA SER A 67 -23.13 -9.28 7.98
C SER A 67 -22.96 -9.14 6.47
N ILE A 68 -22.14 -8.19 6.03
CA ILE A 68 -21.81 -8.02 4.62
C ILE A 68 -21.01 -9.27 4.28
N VAL A 69 -21.68 -10.25 3.68
CA VAL A 69 -21.03 -11.25 2.85
C VAL A 69 -20.31 -10.41 1.81
N MET A 70 -18.99 -10.27 1.98
CA MET A 70 -18.10 -9.60 1.03
C MET A 70 -18.26 -10.34 -0.29
N ASN A 71 -19.20 -9.89 -1.11
CA ASN A 71 -19.52 -10.45 -2.41
C ASN A 71 -18.23 -10.47 -3.25
N GLN A 72 -18.09 -11.47 -4.13
CA GLN A 72 -16.89 -11.63 -4.97
C GLN A 72 -16.55 -10.38 -5.81
N SER A 73 -17.52 -9.47 -5.96
CA SER A 73 -17.41 -8.15 -6.61
C SER A 73 -16.63 -7.10 -5.83
N TYR A 74 -16.38 -7.26 -4.52
CA TYR A 74 -15.40 -6.44 -3.77
C TYR A 74 -14.00 -6.91 -4.13
N ALA A 75 -13.64 -6.69 -5.39
CA ALA A 75 -12.44 -7.24 -5.99
C ALA A 75 -11.23 -6.68 -5.24
N ALA A 76 -10.47 -7.59 -4.62
CA ALA A 76 -9.06 -7.33 -4.36
C ALA A 76 -8.43 -6.86 -5.68
N THR A 77 -7.41 -6.01 -5.60
CA THR A 77 -6.56 -5.65 -6.74
C THR A 77 -6.33 -6.90 -7.60
N GLN A 78 -6.81 -6.89 -8.85
CA GLN A 78 -6.80 -8.08 -9.74
C GLN A 78 -5.49 -8.14 -10.56
N GLY A 79 -4.79 -7.02 -10.65
CA GLY A 79 -3.50 -6.89 -11.32
C GLY A 79 -2.78 -5.64 -10.82
N LEU A 80 -1.57 -5.41 -11.31
CA LEU A 80 -0.78 -4.24 -10.93
C LEU A 80 -1.49 -2.94 -11.33
N MET A 81 -1.59 -2.01 -10.37
CA MET A 81 -2.20 -0.69 -10.54
C MET A 81 -1.20 0.40 -10.16
N GLU A 82 -1.19 1.50 -10.90
CA GLU A 82 -0.39 2.68 -10.58
C GLU A 82 -1.30 3.86 -10.28
N TYR A 83 -1.02 4.56 -9.18
CA TYR A 83 -1.76 5.73 -8.73
C TYR A 83 -0.82 6.92 -8.69
N LYS A 84 -1.17 7.99 -9.42
CA LYS A 84 -0.31 9.18 -9.51
C LYS A 84 -0.92 10.36 -8.75
N LEU A 85 -0.25 10.73 -7.66
CA LEU A 85 -0.65 11.81 -6.76
C LEU A 85 0.36 12.96 -6.86
N ASP A 86 -0.10 14.14 -7.25
CA ASP A 86 0.71 15.35 -7.29
C ASP A 86 0.57 16.12 -5.98
N ILE A 87 1.68 16.23 -5.24
CA ILE A 87 1.78 17.04 -4.02
C ILE A 87 2.44 18.38 -4.37
N TYR A 88 1.81 19.47 -3.97
CA TYR A 88 2.29 20.82 -4.26
C TYR A 88 1.99 21.79 -3.14
N ILE A 89 2.70 22.93 -3.16
CA ILE A 89 2.43 24.05 -2.26
C ILE A 89 1.66 25.10 -3.04
N LYS A 90 0.47 25.49 -2.58
CA LYS A 90 -0.37 26.55 -3.15
C LYS A 90 0.46 27.82 -3.35
N GLY A 91 0.41 28.38 -4.56
CA GLY A 91 1.19 29.57 -4.93
C GLY A 91 2.65 29.30 -5.30
N LYS A 92 3.11 28.05 -5.38
CA LYS A 92 4.41 27.67 -5.94
C LYS A 92 4.23 26.80 -7.18
N ASP A 93 5.10 26.98 -8.17
CA ASP A 93 5.11 26.19 -9.41
C ASP A 93 5.75 24.80 -9.23
N SER A 94 6.37 24.55 -8.08
CA SER A 94 7.02 23.27 -7.78
C SER A 94 6.00 22.22 -7.35
N LYS A 95 6.06 21.05 -7.97
CA LYS A 95 5.31 19.86 -7.56
C LYS A 95 6.17 18.60 -7.50
N THR A 96 5.78 17.69 -6.62
CA THR A 96 6.34 16.34 -6.48
C THR A 96 5.25 15.33 -6.79
N THR A 97 5.51 14.41 -7.70
CA THR A 97 4.57 13.34 -8.07
C THR A 97 4.95 12.08 -7.31
N LEU A 98 4.02 11.54 -6.51
CA LEU A 98 4.09 10.20 -5.99
C LEU A 98 3.47 9.24 -7.01
N ASN A 99 4.26 8.29 -7.49
CA ASN A 99 3.77 7.19 -8.32
C ASN A 99 3.69 5.93 -7.45
N ILE A 100 2.49 5.59 -6.99
CA ILE A 100 2.26 4.47 -6.08
C ILE A 100 1.84 3.24 -6.88
N CYS A 101 2.64 2.17 -6.78
CA CYS A 101 2.36 0.88 -7.37
C CYS A 101 1.70 -0.04 -6.33
N ASP A 102 0.45 -0.43 -6.55
CA ASP A 102 -0.28 -1.45 -5.80
C ASP A 102 -0.37 -2.74 -6.62
N PHE A 103 -0.35 -3.89 -5.96
CA PHE A 103 -0.47 -5.19 -6.62
C PHE A 103 -1.16 -6.22 -5.73
N PRO A 104 -1.72 -7.29 -6.31
CA PRO A 104 -2.36 -8.36 -5.55
C PRO A 104 -1.34 -9.03 -4.61
N GLY A 105 -1.67 -9.18 -3.33
CA GLY A 105 -0.72 -9.72 -2.35
C GLY A 105 -0.33 -11.18 -2.63
N GLU A 106 -1.19 -11.90 -3.34
CA GLU A 106 -0.95 -13.27 -3.79
C GLU A 106 0.23 -13.40 -4.76
N TRP A 107 0.62 -12.33 -5.46
CA TRP A 107 1.78 -12.33 -6.36
C TRP A 107 3.11 -12.52 -5.61
N LEU A 108 3.11 -12.37 -4.28
CA LEU A 108 4.25 -12.70 -3.42
C LEU A 108 4.47 -14.22 -3.29
N ASP A 109 3.46 -15.03 -3.59
CA ASP A 109 3.56 -16.50 -3.55
C ASP A 109 4.32 -17.04 -4.76
N LYS A 110 5.04 -18.16 -4.59
CA LYS A 110 5.86 -18.85 -5.60
C LYS A 110 5.09 -19.32 -6.83
N ASN A 111 3.76 -19.33 -6.77
CA ASN A 111 2.90 -19.78 -7.87
C ASN A 111 2.66 -18.68 -8.94
N HIS A 112 3.24 -17.49 -8.78
CA HIS A 112 3.04 -16.33 -9.66
C HIS A 112 4.38 -15.84 -10.24
N GLN A 113 5.10 -16.71 -10.94
CA GLN A 113 6.48 -16.45 -11.35
C GLN A 113 6.60 -15.28 -12.34
N ASP A 114 5.69 -15.17 -13.32
CA ASP A 114 5.68 -14.09 -14.31
C ASP A 114 5.43 -12.73 -13.64
N GLU A 115 4.51 -12.70 -12.67
CA GLU A 115 4.24 -11.53 -11.85
C GLU A 115 5.43 -11.16 -10.97
N GLN A 116 6.14 -12.15 -10.41
CA GLN A 116 7.33 -11.89 -9.61
C GLN A 116 8.43 -11.19 -10.42
N GLU A 117 8.66 -11.57 -11.68
CA GLU A 117 9.61 -10.86 -12.55
C GLU A 117 9.22 -9.38 -12.74
N THR A 118 7.91 -9.13 -12.89
CA THR A 118 7.37 -7.76 -12.96
C THR A 118 7.62 -6.99 -11.66
N LEU A 119 7.36 -7.59 -10.51
CA LEU A 119 7.60 -6.99 -9.19
C LEU A 119 9.09 -6.69 -8.97
N GLN A 120 9.98 -7.59 -9.40
CA GLN A 120 11.44 -7.41 -9.34
C GLN A 120 11.91 -6.21 -10.18
N ALA A 121 11.34 -6.00 -11.36
CA ALA A 121 11.65 -4.83 -12.17
C ALA A 121 11.17 -3.52 -11.51
N LYS A 122 10.01 -3.54 -10.83
CA LYS A 122 9.46 -2.38 -10.13
C LYS A 122 10.24 -2.00 -8.89
N ILE A 123 10.59 -2.96 -8.04
CA ILE A 123 11.30 -2.71 -6.78
C ILE A 123 12.71 -2.11 -7.03
N LYS A 124 13.40 -2.52 -8.10
CA LYS A 124 14.71 -1.95 -8.48
C LYS A 124 14.64 -0.44 -8.74
N ASN A 125 13.52 0.02 -9.29
CA ASN A 125 13.28 1.40 -9.70
C ASN A 125 12.47 2.22 -8.68
N CYS A 126 12.11 1.63 -7.53
CA CYS A 126 11.36 2.34 -6.50
C CYS A 126 12.28 3.10 -5.54
N ASN A 127 11.80 4.25 -5.07
CA ASN A 127 12.46 5.07 -4.05
C ASN A 127 11.98 4.69 -2.65
N ILE A 128 10.72 4.28 -2.53
CA ILE A 128 10.07 3.95 -1.26
C ILE A 128 9.40 2.59 -1.38
N ILE A 129 9.61 1.76 -0.37
CA ILE A 129 8.82 0.55 -0.13
C ILE A 129 7.88 0.84 1.04
N MET A 130 6.57 0.67 0.81
CA MET A 130 5.55 0.74 1.86
C MET A 130 5.05 -0.66 2.16
N ILE A 131 5.26 -1.16 3.38
CA ILE A 131 4.85 -2.50 3.80
C ILE A 131 3.58 -2.36 4.65
N ALA A 132 2.43 -2.64 4.05
CA ALA A 132 1.15 -2.72 4.74
C ALA A 132 1.07 -4.01 5.55
N ILE A 133 0.94 -3.85 6.86
CA ILE A 133 0.93 -4.95 7.84
C ILE A 133 -0.49 -5.10 8.37
N ASP A 134 -1.06 -6.30 8.22
CA ASP A 134 -2.27 -6.67 8.92
C ASP A 134 -1.93 -7.01 10.39
N THR A 135 -2.17 -6.05 11.28
CA THR A 135 -1.72 -6.14 12.68
C THR A 135 -2.49 -7.17 13.49
N VAL A 136 -3.70 -7.55 13.06
CA VAL A 136 -4.47 -8.62 13.70
C VAL A 136 -3.67 -9.93 13.69
N TYR A 137 -2.99 -10.24 12.58
CA TYR A 137 -2.16 -11.44 12.48
C TYR A 137 -0.78 -11.30 13.15
N LEU A 138 -0.36 -10.09 13.52
CA LEU A 138 0.80 -9.92 14.41
C LEU A 138 0.45 -10.18 15.88
N MET A 139 -0.78 -9.86 16.28
CA MET A 139 -1.27 -9.93 17.67
C MET A 139 -2.01 -11.23 17.99
N GLU A 140 -2.09 -12.15 17.04
CA GLU A 140 -2.75 -13.44 17.25
C GLU A 140 -2.00 -14.34 18.22
N LYS A 141 -2.66 -15.44 18.63
CA LYS A 141 -2.04 -16.42 19.51
C LYS A 141 -0.74 -16.94 18.88
N ALA A 142 0.34 -16.82 19.65
CA ALA A 142 1.65 -17.36 19.29
C ALA A 142 1.53 -18.84 18.91
N ALA A 143 2.22 -19.25 17.83
CA ALA A 143 2.22 -20.62 17.33
C ALA A 143 2.69 -21.63 18.40
N ASN A 144 3.50 -21.19 19.36
CA ASN A 144 3.91 -21.96 20.52
C ASN A 144 4.13 -21.06 21.75
N HIS A 145 4.46 -21.65 22.90
CA HIS A 145 4.63 -20.95 24.17
C HIS A 145 5.99 -20.24 24.34
N LYS A 146 6.79 -20.07 23.29
CA LYS A 146 8.04 -19.33 23.36
C LYS A 146 7.82 -17.83 23.17
N ALA A 147 8.62 -17.02 23.85
CA ALA A 147 8.51 -15.56 23.81
C ALA A 147 8.83 -14.95 22.43
N ASP A 148 9.57 -15.67 21.57
CA ASP A 148 9.93 -15.29 20.20
C ASP A 148 8.98 -15.87 19.14
N SER A 149 7.94 -16.60 19.55
CA SER A 149 7.01 -17.19 18.61
C SER A 149 6.11 -16.13 17.98
N VAL A 150 6.22 -15.99 16.66
CA VAL A 150 5.24 -15.26 15.86
C VAL A 150 3.88 -15.98 15.85
N GLY A 151 2.86 -15.24 15.45
CA GLY A 151 1.52 -15.77 15.20
C GLY A 151 1.51 -16.91 14.16
N GLN A 152 0.62 -17.89 14.36
CA GLN A 152 0.48 -19.06 13.50
C GLN A 152 0.21 -18.75 12.02
N TYR A 153 -0.53 -17.69 11.75
CA TYR A 153 -0.98 -17.25 10.43
C TYR A 153 -0.23 -16.02 9.93
N ASN A 154 0.58 -15.35 10.76
CA ASN A 154 1.34 -14.16 10.39
C ASN A 154 2.12 -14.32 9.08
N GLU A 155 2.90 -15.40 8.94
CA GLU A 155 3.70 -15.61 7.74
C GLU A 155 2.83 -15.71 6.49
N GLY A 156 1.72 -16.46 6.54
CA GLY A 156 0.80 -16.63 5.40
C GLY A 156 -0.04 -15.39 5.09
N ARG A 157 -0.10 -14.40 5.99
CA ARG A 157 -0.94 -13.20 5.86
C ARG A 157 -0.15 -11.94 5.57
N ASN A 158 0.99 -11.78 6.24
CA ASN A 158 1.89 -10.65 6.07
C ASN A 158 3.08 -10.97 5.14
N TYR A 159 3.27 -12.23 4.72
CA TYR A 159 4.32 -12.64 3.77
C TYR A 159 5.71 -12.20 4.19
N CYS A 160 6.02 -12.25 5.50
CA CYS A 160 7.20 -11.62 6.08
C CYS A 160 8.49 -12.10 5.42
N HIS A 161 8.66 -13.41 5.20
CA HIS A 161 9.85 -13.97 4.59
C HIS A 161 9.98 -13.57 3.11
N TYR A 162 8.89 -13.66 2.35
CA TYR A 162 8.87 -13.30 0.93
C TYR A 162 9.23 -11.83 0.70
N ILE A 163 8.60 -10.93 1.46
CA ILE A 163 8.89 -9.49 1.39
C ILE A 163 10.35 -9.24 1.79
N THR A 164 10.82 -9.88 2.87
CA THR A 164 12.22 -9.73 3.32
C THR A 164 13.22 -10.14 2.24
N ASN A 165 13.00 -11.26 1.57
CA ASN A 165 13.90 -11.74 0.52
C ASN A 165 13.89 -10.80 -0.70
N MET A 166 12.70 -10.38 -1.15
CA MET A 166 12.61 -9.42 -2.26
C MET A 166 13.32 -8.10 -1.97
N VAL A 167 13.14 -7.55 -0.77
CA VAL A 167 13.81 -6.31 -0.35
C VAL A 167 15.33 -6.51 -0.34
N LYS A 168 15.82 -7.59 0.27
CA LYS A 168 17.26 -7.88 0.34
C LYS A 168 17.90 -8.06 -1.04
N GLU A 169 17.21 -8.74 -1.96
CA GLU A 169 17.74 -9.07 -3.27
C GLU A 169 17.70 -7.87 -4.23
N PHE A 170 16.61 -7.10 -4.21
CA PHE A 170 16.31 -6.16 -5.29
C PHE A 170 16.21 -4.70 -4.88
N PHE A 171 16.17 -4.38 -3.58
CA PHE A 171 16.13 -3.00 -3.07
C PHE A 171 17.52 -2.53 -2.59
N GLN A 172 18.46 -2.48 -3.53
CA GLN A 172 19.84 -2.06 -3.27
C GLN A 172 19.98 -0.54 -3.35
N VAL A 173 20.91 0.03 -2.58
CA VAL A 173 21.31 1.44 -2.63
C VAL A 173 22.77 1.48 -3.03
N ASN A 174 23.06 2.02 -4.21
CA ASN A 174 24.45 2.14 -4.70
C ASN A 174 25.07 3.48 -4.29
N ASP A 175 26.39 3.55 -4.30
CA ASP A 175 27.11 4.80 -4.04
C ASP A 175 26.72 5.89 -5.04
N GLY A 176 26.30 7.05 -4.52
CA GLY A 176 25.85 8.19 -5.33
C GLY A 176 24.36 8.15 -5.72
N GLU A 177 23.62 7.09 -5.39
CA GLU A 177 22.17 7.07 -5.55
C GLU A 177 21.45 7.84 -4.43
N PRO A 178 20.28 8.44 -4.71
CA PRO A 178 19.47 9.07 -3.68
C PRO A 178 19.04 8.04 -2.60
N PRO A 179 18.88 8.47 -1.34
CA PRO A 179 18.47 7.58 -0.27
C PRO A 179 17.11 6.96 -0.58
N LYS A 180 17.00 5.67 -0.30
CA LYS A 180 15.75 4.91 -0.39
C LYS A 180 15.13 4.72 0.99
N MET A 181 13.82 4.57 1.06
CA MET A 181 13.07 4.44 2.33
C MET A 181 12.25 3.15 2.37
N ILE A 182 12.20 2.52 3.55
CA ILE A 182 11.25 1.45 3.87
C ILE A 182 10.33 1.96 4.97
N MET A 183 9.02 1.95 4.72
CA MET A 183 8.00 2.40 5.65
C MET A 183 7.09 1.23 6.03
N PHE A 184 7.03 0.92 7.32
CA PHE A 184 6.09 -0.06 7.86
C PHE A 184 4.77 0.62 8.21
N VAL A 185 3.67 0.11 7.68
CA VAL A 185 2.34 0.70 7.81
C VAL A 185 1.43 -0.29 8.52
N PRO A 186 1.33 -0.23 9.86
CA PRO A 186 0.38 -1.06 10.60
C PRO A 186 -1.06 -0.66 10.27
N LEU A 187 -1.86 -1.62 9.83
CA LEU A 187 -3.27 -1.44 9.46
C LEU A 187 -4.16 -2.37 10.32
N LYS A 188 -5.41 -1.94 10.53
CA LYS A 188 -6.44 -2.67 11.30
C LYS A 188 -6.13 -2.83 12.79
N CYS A 189 -5.46 -1.84 13.38
CA CYS A 189 -5.38 -1.74 14.83
C CYS A 189 -6.75 -1.32 15.37
N GLU A 190 -7.37 -2.16 16.18
CA GLU A 190 -8.50 -1.80 17.05
C GLU A 190 -8.03 -0.91 18.21
#